data_AF-X0VC07-F1
#
_entry.id   AF-X0VC07-F1
#
_cell.length_a   1.000
_cell.length_b   1.000
_cell.length_c   1.000
_cell.angle_alpha   90.00
_cell.angle_beta   90.00
_cell.angle_gamma   90.00
#
_symmetry.space_group_name_H-M   'P 1'
#
loop_
_entity.id
_entity.type
_entity.pdbx_description
1 polymer ?
#
loop_
_entity_poly.entity_id
_entity_poly.type
_entity_poly.pdbx_seq_one_letter_code
_entity_poly.pdbx_strand_id
1 'polypeptide(L)'
;ICLPMGKRLTSRLLQMEGHMHTRAHRSQFEIKGSAVVHTPTGAEFIPQVGDSVIVWTGDIGQKLPSGEVYWYDDVLDMMRTVWRESCARIRLEPASAA
;
A
#
# COMPACT_ATOMS: atom_id res chain seq x y z
N ILE A 1 54.32 0.44 3.77
CA ILE A 1 53.61 1.43 2.93
C ILE A 1 52.11 1.26 3.21
N CYS A 2 51.41 2.35 3.46
CA CYS A 2 49.96 2.43 3.69
C CYS A 2 49.47 3.65 2.86
N LEU A 3 48.22 3.82 2.43
CA LEU A 3 46.88 3.26 2.71
C LEU A 3 46.21 2.93 1.32
N PRO A 4 44.88 2.71 1.12
CA PRO A 4 43.74 2.68 2.06
C PRO A 4 42.75 1.49 1.92
N MET A 5 41.79 1.47 2.86
CA MET A 5 40.55 0.70 2.80
C MET A 5 39.60 1.16 1.69
N GLY A 6 38.63 0.30 1.35
CA GLY A 6 37.60 0.51 0.34
C GLY A 6 37.75 -0.53 -0.78
N LYS A 7 36.69 -1.20 -1.23
CA LYS A 7 35.35 -0.65 -1.48
C LYS A 7 34.29 -1.65 -1.06
N ARG A 8 33.29 -1.17 -0.31
CA ARG A 8 32.07 -1.94 0.02
C ARG A 8 31.37 -2.22 -1.33
N LEU A 9 31.31 -3.49 -1.77
CA LEU A 9 30.63 -3.82 -3.03
C LEU A 9 29.17 -3.35 -2.92
N THR A 10 28.81 -2.41 -3.77
CA THR A 10 27.53 -1.72 -3.71
C THR A 10 26.44 -2.61 -4.29
N SER A 11 25.70 -3.31 -3.42
CA SER A 11 24.46 -4.05 -3.75
C SER A 11 23.29 -3.15 -4.22
N ARG A 12 23.59 -1.99 -4.81
CA ARG A 12 22.65 -0.97 -5.32
C ARG A 12 22.60 -0.89 -6.85
N LEU A 13 23.36 -1.73 -7.57
CA LEU A 13 23.46 -1.69 -9.04
C LEU A 13 22.92 -2.95 -9.77
N LEU A 14 21.92 -3.62 -9.18
CA LEU A 14 21.12 -4.67 -9.85
C LEU A 14 19.61 -4.40 -9.71
N GLN A 15 19.23 -3.11 -9.75
CA GLN A 15 17.84 -2.67 -9.59
C GLN A 15 17.47 -1.62 -10.64
N MET A 16 18.01 -1.79 -11.86
CA MET A 16 17.89 -0.84 -12.97
C MET A 16 17.09 -1.40 -14.17
N GLU A 17 16.10 -2.28 -13.91
CA GLU A 17 14.99 -2.58 -14.83
C GLU A 17 13.65 -2.75 -14.07
N GLY A 18 13.51 -2.06 -12.93
CA GLY A 18 12.19 -1.91 -12.31
C GLY A 18 11.37 -0.91 -13.13
N HIS A 19 10.22 -1.34 -13.68
CA HIS A 19 9.20 -0.41 -14.15
C HIS A 19 8.97 0.62 -13.05
N MET A 20 9.03 1.92 -13.36
CA MET A 20 9.01 2.98 -12.35
C MET A 20 7.59 3.16 -11.79
N HIS A 21 7.16 2.21 -10.96
CA HIS A 21 5.84 2.18 -10.33
C HIS A 21 5.79 3.16 -9.16
N THR A 22 4.68 3.89 -9.08
CA THR A 22 4.41 4.80 -7.97
C THR A 22 4.08 3.98 -6.73
N ARG A 23 4.85 4.20 -5.66
CA ARG A 23 4.58 3.58 -4.36
C ARG A 23 3.30 4.16 -3.78
N ALA A 24 2.37 3.28 -3.41
CA ALA A 24 1.14 3.68 -2.72
C ALA A 24 1.42 4.25 -1.32
N HIS A 25 0.78 5.37 -0.98
CA HIS A 25 0.94 6.05 0.30
C HIS A 25 -0.38 6.11 1.08
N ARG A 26 -0.31 5.98 2.40
CA ARG A 26 -1.46 5.86 3.31
C ARG A 26 -2.55 6.93 3.14
N SER A 27 -2.18 8.15 2.72
CA SER A 27 -3.09 9.28 2.47
C SER A 27 -3.96 9.11 1.21
N GLN A 28 -3.64 8.16 0.34
CA GLN A 28 -4.39 7.83 -0.89
C GLN A 28 -5.51 6.80 -0.63
N PHE A 29 -5.71 6.41 0.63
CA PHE A 29 -6.66 5.38 1.04
C PHE A 29 -7.72 5.92 1.99
N GLU A 30 -8.97 5.76 1.59
CA GLU A 30 -10.15 6.11 2.37
C GLU A 30 -10.87 4.84 2.83
N ILE A 31 -11.70 4.95 3.87
CA ILE A 31 -12.59 3.88 4.32
C ILE A 31 -14.03 4.34 4.08
N LYS A 32 -14.75 3.61 3.23
CA LYS A 32 -16.13 3.92 2.81
C LYS A 32 -17.02 2.75 3.19
N GLY A 33 -17.76 2.90 4.28
CA GLY A 33 -18.51 1.80 4.89
C GLY A 33 -17.58 0.68 5.35
N SER A 34 -17.74 -0.52 4.77
CA SER A 34 -16.88 -1.68 4.99
C SER A 34 -15.71 -1.79 4.00
N ALA A 35 -15.59 -0.92 3.01
CA ALA A 35 -14.56 -0.97 1.98
C ALA A 35 -13.37 -0.05 2.31
N VAL A 36 -12.15 -0.49 1.95
CA VAL A 36 -10.98 0.39 1.80
C VAL A 36 -10.83 0.74 0.32
N VAL A 37 -10.78 2.03 0.00
CA VAL A 37 -10.73 2.53 -1.39
C VAL A 37 -9.42 3.28 -1.64
N HIS A 38 -8.68 2.90 -2.68
CA HIS A 38 -7.51 3.62 -3.18
C HIS A 38 -7.95 4.67 -4.19
N THR A 39 -7.89 5.95 -3.82
CA THR A 39 -8.48 7.05 -4.60
C THR A 39 -7.85 7.30 -5.98
N PRO A 40 -6.54 7.09 -6.22
CA PRO A 40 -5.94 7.31 -7.55
C PRO A 40 -6.40 6.28 -8.60
N THR A 41 -6.61 5.02 -8.21
CA THR A 41 -6.95 3.93 -9.15
C THR A 41 -8.41 3.47 -9.06
N GLY A 42 -9.21 4.01 -8.13
CA GLY A 42 -10.56 3.52 -7.86
C GLY A 42 -10.61 2.06 -7.36
N ALA A 43 -9.50 1.52 -6.86
CA ALA A 43 -9.46 0.14 -6.40
C ALA A 43 -10.15 0.00 -5.03
N GLU A 44 -10.91 -1.07 -4.84
CA GLU A 44 -11.67 -1.32 -3.61
C GLU A 44 -11.32 -2.67 -3.00
N PHE A 45 -11.17 -2.70 -1.68
CA PHE A 45 -10.92 -3.88 -0.88
C PHE A 45 -12.03 -4.04 0.15
N ILE A 46 -12.81 -5.11 0.02
CA ILE A 46 -13.92 -5.43 0.92
C ILE A 46 -13.57 -6.75 1.64
N PRO A 47 -13.14 -6.69 2.92
CA PRO A 47 -12.91 -7.88 3.71
C PRO A 47 -14.24 -8.55 4.05
N GLN A 48 -14.28 -9.87 3.95
CA GLN A 48 -15.43 -10.69 4.29
C GLN A 48 -15.25 -11.34 5.67
N VAL A 49 -16.24 -12.13 6.10
CA VAL A 49 -16.12 -12.94 7.32
C VAL A 49 -15.05 -14.01 7.13
N GLY A 50 -14.10 -14.10 8.06
CA GLY A 50 -12.94 -15.00 7.96
C GLY A 50 -11.76 -14.35 7.23
N ASP A 51 -10.97 -15.17 6.54
CA ASP A 51 -9.76 -14.75 5.80
C ASP A 51 -10.02 -14.39 4.32
N SER A 52 -11.28 -14.35 3.90
CA SER A 52 -11.68 -14.04 2.53
C SER A 52 -11.78 -12.54 2.26
N VAL A 53 -11.41 -12.11 1.05
CA VAL A 53 -11.48 -10.71 0.62
C VAL A 53 -12.05 -10.61 -0.80
N ILE A 54 -12.84 -9.57 -1.07
CA ILE A 54 -13.24 -9.18 -2.43
C ILE A 54 -12.37 -7.97 -2.80
N VAL A 55 -11.72 -8.03 -3.97
CA VAL A 55 -10.85 -6.96 -4.46
C VAL A 55 -11.30 -6.54 -5.86
N TRP A 56 -11.68 -5.28 -6.00
CA TRP A 56 -11.89 -4.61 -7.27
C TRP A 56 -10.60 -3.86 -7.62
N THR A 57 -9.94 -4.21 -8.72
CA THR A 57 -8.62 -3.68 -9.04
C THR A 57 -8.64 -2.23 -9.53
N GLY A 58 -9.78 -1.76 -10.06
CA GLY A 58 -9.86 -0.49 -10.78
C GLY A 58 -8.75 -0.40 -11.84
N ASP A 59 -8.07 0.75 -11.88
CA ASP A 59 -6.97 1.05 -12.82
C ASP A 59 -5.57 0.68 -12.29
N ILE A 60 -5.45 -0.23 -11.32
CA ILE A 60 -4.14 -0.78 -10.92
C ILE A 60 -3.42 -1.41 -12.12
N GLY A 61 -2.11 -1.19 -12.21
CA GLY A 61 -1.26 -1.65 -13.31
C GLY A 61 -1.36 -0.81 -14.59
N GLN A 62 -2.38 0.05 -14.70
CA GLN A 62 -2.51 1.00 -15.79
C GLN A 62 -1.77 2.31 -15.48
N LYS A 63 -1.48 3.08 -16.53
CA LYS A 63 -0.92 4.43 -16.40
C LYS A 63 -2.06 5.44 -16.27
N LEU A 64 -2.15 6.07 -15.11
CA LEU A 64 -3.17 7.08 -14.80
C LEU A 64 -2.93 8.38 -15.59
N PRO A 65 -3.96 9.26 -15.70
CA PRO A 65 -3.81 10.59 -16.30
C PRO A 65 -2.74 11.47 -15.62
N SER A 66 -2.44 11.24 -14.34
CA SER A 66 -1.35 11.87 -13.60
C SER A 66 0.05 11.41 -14.04
N GLY A 67 0.13 10.36 -14.86
CA GLY A 67 1.37 9.71 -15.29
C GLY A 67 1.86 8.58 -14.37
N GLU A 68 1.22 8.41 -13.21
CA GLU A 68 1.53 7.39 -12.21
C GLU A 68 1.11 5.98 -12.65
N VAL A 69 1.83 4.96 -12.18
CA VAL A 69 1.49 3.55 -12.41
C VAL A 69 1.58 2.81 -11.08
N TYR A 70 0.47 2.32 -10.56
CA TYR A 70 0.44 1.63 -9.26
C TYR A 70 0.50 0.12 -9.43
N TRP A 71 1.32 -0.57 -8.62
CA TRP A 71 1.40 -2.03 -8.61
C TRP A 71 0.42 -2.67 -7.64
N TYR A 72 -0.09 -3.84 -8.01
CA TYR A 72 -1.12 -4.55 -7.26
C TYR A 72 -0.67 -4.93 -5.84
N ASP A 73 0.58 -5.41 -5.70
CA ASP A 73 1.10 -5.85 -4.40
C ASP A 73 1.28 -4.67 -3.42
N ASP A 74 1.89 -3.56 -3.88
CA ASP A 74 2.02 -2.30 -3.12
C ASP A 74 0.65 -1.78 -2.63
N VAL A 75 -0.35 -1.74 -3.52
CA VAL A 75 -1.68 -1.23 -3.18
C VAL A 75 -2.40 -2.18 -2.22
N LEU A 76 -2.33 -3.50 -2.45
CA LEU A 76 -3.00 -4.50 -1.60
C LEU A 76 -2.37 -4.62 -0.21
N ASP A 77 -1.04 -4.50 -0.08
CA ASP A 77 -0.39 -4.41 1.23
C ASP A 77 -0.83 -3.17 2.02
N MET A 78 -0.87 -2.01 1.35
CA MET A 78 -1.34 -0.78 1.98
C MET A 78 -2.83 -0.85 2.37
N MET A 79 -3.70 -1.45 1.54
CA MET A 79 -5.11 -1.71 1.88
C MET A 79 -5.26 -2.58 3.14
N ARG A 80 -4.48 -3.66 3.24
CA ARG A 80 -4.45 -4.54 4.42
C ARG A 80 -3.97 -3.80 5.67
N THR A 81 -3.00 -2.89 5.52
CA THR A 81 -2.51 -2.03 6.62
C THR A 81 -3.58 -1.04 7.07
N VAL A 82 -4.20 -0.30 6.14
CA VAL A 82 -5.32 0.63 6.39
C VAL A 82 -6.48 -0.06 7.11
N TRP A 83 -6.84 -1.27 6.66
CA TRP A 83 -7.91 -2.05 7.28
C TRP A 83 -7.58 -2.43 8.73
N ARG A 84 -6.37 -2.95 8.98
CA ARG A 84 -5.90 -3.32 10.33
C ARG A 84 -5.87 -2.13 11.28
N GLU A 85 -5.42 -0.96 10.83
CA GLU A 85 -5.48 0.29 11.61
C GLU A 85 -6.92 0.65 11.99
N SER A 86 -7.86 0.52 11.05
CA SER A 86 -9.28 0.80 11.29
C SER A 86 -9.86 -0.12 12.36
N CYS A 87 -9.65 -1.44 12.25
CA CYS A 87 -10.09 -2.40 13.24
C CYS A 87 -9.45 -2.18 14.62
N ALA A 88 -8.19 -1.75 14.68
CA ALA A 88 -7.54 -1.39 15.93
C ALA A 88 -8.18 -0.14 16.57
N ARG A 89 -8.50 0.88 15.77
CA ARG A 89 -9.18 2.09 16.24
C ARG A 89 -10.60 1.81 16.73
N ILE A 90 -11.36 0.94 16.07
CA ILE A 90 -12.70 0.51 16.51
C ILE A 90 -12.65 -0.21 17.87
N ARG A 91 -11.53 -0.84 18.23
CA ARG A 91 -11.32 -1.48 19.54
C ARG A 91 -10.81 -0.52 20.63
N LEU A 92 -10.53 0.74 20.30
CA LEU A 92 -9.91 1.73 21.20
C LEU A 92 -10.84 2.89 21.60
N GLU A 93 -12.12 2.82 21.24
CA GLU A 93 -13.18 3.55 21.93
C GLU A 93 -13.73 2.65 23.07
N PRO A 94 -13.17 2.69 24.29
CA PRO A 94 -13.93 2.21 25.45
C PRO A 94 -15.18 3.10 25.56
N ALA A 95 -16.32 2.49 25.87
CA ALA A 95 -17.53 3.24 26.16
C ALA A 95 -17.32 4.12 27.41
N SER A 96 -16.90 5.37 27.19
CA SER A 96 -16.78 6.39 28.24
C SER A 96 -18.17 6.92 28.61
N ALA A 97 -18.99 6.04 29.17
CA ALA A 97 -20.33 6.30 29.63
C ALA A 97 -20.56 5.67 31.01
N ALA A 98 -20.09 6.37 32.05
CA ALA A 98 -20.52 6.26 33.45
C ALA A 98 -20.07 7.53 34.20
#